data_AF-A0A953YFT8-F1
#
_entry.id   AF-A0A953YFT8-F1
#
_cell.length_a   1.000
_cell.length_b   1.000
_cell.length_c   1.000
_cell.angle_alpha   90.00
_cell.angle_beta   90.00
_cell.angle_gamma   90.00
#
_symmetry.space_group_name_H-M   'P 1'
#
loop_
_entity.id
_entity.type
_entity.pdbx_description
1 polymer ?
#
loop_
_entity_poly.entity_id
_entity_poly.type
_entity_poly.pdbx_seq_one_letter_code
_entity_poly.pdbx_strand_id
1 'polypeptide(L)'
;MFMGRAPPRLQARASALPMKDLRTDPRAAARTASRIELSDVGLSIDGRAVLQGLSFATAEARVGIVGRNGSGKSTLSRVIAGLVAPRTGQVRINGHDPARDRRAALVGSLEVVTEVALGAPVPGRFALDGLLMAGTLTLSGAVGTAFGAVRLTHAGLDPAAGGLTLNGPSIEDALHLERCVCGPLALGAVETELRILQSIVDGHGGPAIQASAVNLTAEAATILGDTAIGEVFATDCLFDGALVAERTQAGCLQTSAYAPAGSRTPRRYRCQPDLALAGQPAAEQAAIIAGLRPLFASTRFGDPNYGRLDDRAACELWTGAADGDAMGAWGLLNLGWRETNLRIAIEEYLPFGLAAGSVYET
;
A
#
# COMPACT_ATOMS: atom_id res chain seq x y z
N MET A 1 15.30 -52.84 29.30
CA MET A 1 14.14 -52.50 30.14
C MET A 1 14.45 -51.16 30.81
N PHE A 2 14.05 -50.05 30.21
CA PHE A 2 14.31 -48.70 30.73
C PHE A 2 13.06 -47.83 30.58
N MET A 3 12.89 -46.96 31.58
CA MET A 3 11.66 -46.31 32.02
C MET A 3 11.15 -45.23 31.05
N GLY A 4 9.83 -45.17 30.90
CA GLY A 4 9.14 -44.12 30.16
C GLY A 4 9.14 -42.78 30.88
N ARG A 5 9.49 -41.71 30.17
CA ARG A 5 9.19 -40.32 30.55
C ARG A 5 8.00 -39.85 29.72
N ALA A 6 6.96 -39.36 30.39
CA ALA A 6 5.79 -38.74 29.78
C ALA A 6 6.15 -37.39 29.11
N PRO A 7 5.53 -37.02 27.98
CA PRO A 7 5.69 -35.69 27.40
C PRO A 7 4.87 -34.63 28.15
N PRO A 8 5.29 -33.35 28.11
CA PRO A 8 4.66 -32.27 28.86
C PRO A 8 3.33 -31.83 28.24
N ARG A 9 2.34 -31.59 29.10
CA ARG A 9 1.04 -30.96 28.75
C ARG A 9 1.23 -29.45 28.61
N LEU A 10 0.93 -28.88 27.45
CA LEU A 10 0.69 -27.44 27.32
C LEU A 10 -0.81 -27.17 27.44
N GLN A 11 -1.21 -26.48 28.53
CA GLN A 11 -2.56 -25.95 28.69
C GLN A 11 -2.63 -24.57 28.03
N ALA A 12 -3.45 -24.42 26.99
CA ALA A 12 -3.95 -23.12 26.55
C ALA A 12 -5.46 -23.09 26.80
N ARG A 13 -5.89 -22.34 27.81
CA ARG A 13 -7.29 -21.99 28.06
C ARG A 13 -7.55 -20.62 27.46
N ALA A 14 -8.41 -20.56 26.45
CA ALA A 14 -9.16 -19.35 26.11
C ALA A 14 -10.57 -19.79 25.67
N SER A 15 -11.58 -19.35 26.41
CA SER A 15 -12.98 -19.68 26.20
C SER A 15 -13.49 -19.09 24.89
N ALA A 16 -14.09 -19.93 24.04
CA ALA A 16 -14.77 -19.53 22.82
C ALA A 16 -15.99 -18.65 23.11
N LEU A 17 -16.14 -17.55 22.36
CA LEU A 17 -17.45 -16.90 22.18
C LEU A 17 -18.05 -17.38 20.85
N PRO A 18 -19.37 -17.65 20.79
CA PRO A 18 -20.00 -18.33 19.67
C PRO A 18 -20.16 -17.48 18.41
N MET A 19 -20.03 -18.19 17.29
CA MET A 19 -19.88 -17.75 15.90
C MET A 19 -21.23 -17.58 15.19
N LYS A 20 -22.08 -16.67 15.67
CA LYS A 20 -23.33 -16.29 14.98
C LYS A 20 -23.47 -14.78 14.98
N ASP A 21 -23.04 -14.16 13.87
CA ASP A 21 -23.66 -12.99 13.20
C ASP A 21 -22.71 -12.43 12.12
N LEU A 22 -22.53 -13.17 11.02
CA LEU A 22 -21.78 -12.75 9.83
C LEU A 22 -22.66 -12.06 8.76
N ARG A 23 -23.78 -11.46 9.17
CA ARG A 23 -24.50 -10.47 8.35
C ARG A 23 -24.26 -9.08 8.93
N THR A 24 -23.00 -8.66 8.89
CA THR A 24 -22.61 -7.28 9.16
C THR A 24 -22.00 -6.70 7.90
N ASP A 25 -22.59 -5.59 7.44
CA ASP A 25 -22.10 -4.75 6.36
C ASP A 25 -20.59 -4.52 6.51
N PRO A 26 -19.74 -4.80 5.50
CA PRO A 26 -18.30 -4.53 5.57
C PRO A 26 -17.96 -3.04 5.78
N ARG A 27 -18.91 -2.11 5.55
CA ARG A 27 -18.78 -0.70 5.95
C ARG A 27 -18.97 -0.46 7.44
N ALA A 28 -19.64 -1.37 8.16
CA ALA A 28 -19.88 -1.28 9.60
C ALA A 28 -18.70 -1.81 10.43
N ALA A 29 -17.93 -2.78 9.90
CA ALA A 29 -16.80 -3.40 10.60
C ALA A 29 -15.53 -2.50 10.66
N ALA A 30 -15.46 -1.43 9.85
CA ALA A 30 -14.30 -0.54 9.75
C ALA A 30 -14.51 0.85 10.39
N ARG A 31 -15.33 0.95 11.44
CA ARG A 31 -15.37 2.12 12.33
C ARG A 31 -14.68 1.82 13.67
N THR A 32 -13.46 1.30 13.64
CA THR A 32 -12.55 1.58 14.75
C THR A 32 -12.21 3.05 14.61
N ALA A 33 -12.90 3.89 15.37
CA ALA A 33 -12.72 5.34 15.30
C ALA A 33 -11.24 5.64 15.54
N SER A 34 -10.54 6.11 14.50
CA SER A 34 -9.11 6.40 14.59
C SER A 34 -8.94 7.52 15.59
N ARG A 35 -8.39 7.20 16.77
CA ARG A 35 -8.39 8.07 17.93
C ARG A 35 -7.04 8.78 18.05
N ILE A 36 -7.05 10.10 17.93
CA ILE A 36 -5.89 10.95 18.21
C ILE A 36 -6.06 11.46 19.64
N GLU A 37 -5.01 11.35 20.45
CA GLU A 37 -4.95 11.88 21.81
C GLU A 37 -3.65 12.66 21.97
N LEU A 38 -3.73 13.94 22.33
CA LEU A 38 -2.61 14.73 22.83
C LEU A 38 -2.85 15.01 24.31
N SER A 39 -1.79 14.86 25.11
CA SER A 39 -1.79 15.14 26.54
C SER A 39 -0.61 16.02 26.86
N ASP A 40 -0.88 17.27 27.25
CA ASP A 40 0.10 18.29 27.65
C ASP A 40 1.26 18.52 26.65
N VAL A 41 0.93 18.47 25.35
CA VAL A 41 1.94 18.49 24.29
C VAL A 41 2.57 19.86 24.15
N GLY A 42 3.88 19.91 24.38
CA GLY A 42 4.71 21.09 24.24
C GLY A 42 5.91 20.83 23.33
N LEU A 43 6.27 21.84 22.55
CA LEU A 43 7.44 21.79 21.67
C LEU A 43 8.04 23.18 21.54
N SER A 44 9.36 23.25 21.70
CA SER A 44 10.17 24.45 21.50
C SER A 44 11.22 24.21 20.42
N ILE A 45 11.35 25.14 19.47
CA ILE A 45 12.36 25.12 18.42
C ILE A 45 13.27 26.33 18.66
N ASP A 46 14.59 26.11 18.73
CA ASP A 46 15.60 27.16 18.96
C ASP A 46 15.29 28.06 20.17
N GLY A 47 14.83 27.44 21.26
CA GLY A 47 14.46 28.14 22.50
C GLY A 47 13.11 28.87 22.46
N ARG A 48 12.44 28.96 21.30
CA ARG A 48 11.11 29.53 21.17
C ARG A 48 10.04 28.45 21.30
N ALA A 49 9.10 28.62 22.21
CA ALA A 49 7.96 27.74 22.35
C ALA A 49 7.00 27.90 21.15
N VAL A 50 6.75 26.79 20.44
CA VAL A 50 5.86 26.71 19.26
C VAL A 50 4.54 26.04 19.60
N LEU A 51 4.57 25.01 20.45
CA LEU A 51 3.39 24.36 21.05
C LEU A 51 3.52 24.41 22.58
N GLN A 52 2.42 24.67 23.29
CA GLN A 52 2.41 24.81 24.74
C GLN A 52 1.18 24.12 25.33
N GLY A 53 1.39 23.05 26.10
CA GLY A 53 0.35 22.39 26.91
C GLY A 53 -0.87 21.90 26.15
N LEU A 54 -0.72 21.53 24.87
CA LEU A 54 -1.85 21.14 24.02
C LEU A 54 -2.40 19.79 24.45
N SER A 55 -3.66 19.77 24.89
CA SER A 55 -4.38 18.56 25.27
C SER A 55 -5.69 18.49 24.50
N PHE A 56 -5.89 17.43 23.72
CA PHE A 56 -7.15 17.18 23.04
C PHE A 56 -7.27 15.70 22.67
N ALA A 57 -8.49 15.19 22.56
CA ALA A 57 -8.72 13.87 22.00
C ALA A 57 -9.88 13.92 21.01
N THR A 58 -9.77 13.15 19.92
CA THR A 58 -10.84 13.00 18.93
C THR A 58 -10.81 11.60 18.36
N ALA A 59 -11.97 11.14 17.92
CA ALA A 59 -12.11 9.93 17.12
C ALA A 59 -12.76 10.24 15.75
N GLU A 60 -12.84 11.53 15.40
CA GLU A 60 -13.44 12.00 14.16
C GLU A 60 -12.57 11.63 12.96
N ALA A 61 -13.23 11.23 11.87
CA ALA A 61 -12.55 10.87 10.63
C ALA A 61 -11.89 12.08 9.94
N ARG A 62 -12.29 13.31 10.28
CA ARG A 62 -11.76 14.55 9.70
C ARG A 62 -11.63 15.62 10.78
N VAL A 63 -10.44 16.24 10.86
CA VAL A 63 -10.12 17.29 11.83
C VAL A 63 -9.44 18.43 11.09
N GLY A 64 -10.01 19.64 11.18
CA GLY A 64 -9.38 20.85 10.65
C GLY A 64 -8.50 21.52 11.70
N ILE A 65 -7.25 21.85 11.35
CA ILE A 65 -6.36 22.66 12.18
C ILE A 65 -6.33 24.08 11.60
N VAL A 66 -6.93 25.05 12.30
CA VAL A 66 -7.02 26.45 11.85
C VAL A 66 -6.24 27.38 12.76
N GLY A 67 -5.76 28.49 12.22
CA GLY A 67 -4.94 29.46 12.98
C GLY A 67 -4.09 30.35 12.08
N ARG A 68 -3.59 31.45 12.64
CA ARG A 68 -2.75 32.43 11.92
C ARG A 68 -1.45 31.82 11.40
N ASN A 69 -0.79 32.46 10.45
CA ASN A 69 0.55 32.05 10.02
C ASN A 69 1.52 32.11 11.19
N GLY A 70 2.34 31.07 11.35
CA GLY A 70 3.26 30.92 12.47
C GLY A 70 2.63 30.40 13.78
N SER A 71 1.34 30.08 13.81
CA SER A 71 0.67 29.57 15.04
C SER A 71 1.01 28.11 15.41
N GLY A 72 1.95 27.48 14.71
CA GLY A 72 2.37 26.09 15.00
C GLY A 72 1.53 24.99 14.35
N LYS A 73 0.66 25.27 13.37
CA LYS A 73 -0.21 24.26 12.73
C LYS A 73 0.57 23.11 12.07
N SER A 74 1.50 23.43 11.16
CA SER A 74 2.34 22.42 10.51
C SER A 74 3.22 21.70 11.54
N THR A 75 3.67 22.40 12.58
CA THR A 75 4.40 21.79 13.69
C THR A 75 3.54 20.80 14.47
N LEU A 76 2.29 21.14 14.79
CA LEU A 76 1.33 20.23 15.43
C LEU A 76 1.06 19.01 14.55
N SER A 77 0.88 19.21 13.24
CA SER A 77 0.71 18.11 12.28
C SER A 77 1.91 17.16 12.28
N ARG A 78 3.15 17.68 12.23
CA ARG A 78 4.37 16.88 12.30
C ARG A 78 4.52 16.12 13.62
N VAL A 79 4.09 16.73 14.74
CA VAL A 79 4.09 16.08 16.05
C VAL A 79 3.05 14.96 16.12
N ILE A 80 1.84 15.19 15.60
CA ILE A 80 0.80 14.15 15.50
C ILE A 80 1.29 12.99 14.61
N ALA A 81 1.95 13.28 13.49
CA ALA A 81 2.49 12.27 12.59
C ALA A 81 3.74 11.53 13.12
N GLY A 82 4.27 11.89 14.29
CA GLY A 82 5.50 11.28 14.84
C GLY A 82 6.80 11.70 14.15
N LEU A 83 6.72 12.66 13.23
CA LEU A 83 7.88 13.21 12.49
C LEU A 83 8.77 14.05 13.41
N VAL A 84 8.16 14.73 14.39
CA VAL A 84 8.85 15.49 15.43
C VAL A 84 8.34 15.02 16.79
N ALA A 85 9.24 14.57 17.67
CA ALA A 85 8.85 14.20 19.02
C ALA A 85 8.49 15.45 19.82
N PRO A 86 7.39 15.43 20.61
CA PRO A 86 7.10 16.52 21.53
C PRO A 86 8.19 16.59 22.62
N ARG A 87 8.48 17.80 23.10
CA ARG A 87 9.45 18.02 24.20
C ARG A 87 8.82 17.73 25.56
N THR A 88 7.53 17.99 25.71
CA THR A 88 6.72 17.66 26.89
C THR A 88 5.39 17.04 26.46
N GLY A 89 4.77 16.27 27.35
CA GLY A 89 3.52 15.59 27.06
C GLY A 89 3.70 14.36 26.17
N GLN A 90 2.58 13.86 25.63
CA GLN A 90 2.59 12.77 24.66
C GLN A 90 1.49 12.89 23.59
N VAL A 91 1.76 12.24 22.46
CA VAL A 91 0.79 11.97 21.41
C VAL A 91 0.48 10.48 21.40
N ARG A 92 -0.78 10.10 21.21
CA ARG A 92 -1.19 8.74 20.86
C ARG A 92 -2.10 8.75 19.64
N ILE A 93 -1.87 7.81 18.72
CA ILE A 93 -2.78 7.46 17.64
C ILE A 93 -3.18 6.00 17.84
N ASN A 94 -4.47 5.75 18.06
CA ASN A 94 -4.99 4.41 18.36
C ASN A 94 -4.25 3.72 19.52
N GLY A 95 -3.80 4.51 20.50
CA GLY A 95 -3.05 4.02 21.66
C GLY A 95 -1.53 3.94 21.49
N HIS A 96 -0.99 4.20 20.29
CA HIS A 96 0.44 4.15 19.98
C HIS A 96 1.07 5.55 19.94
N ASP A 97 2.26 5.73 20.51
CA ASP A 97 3.05 6.96 20.40
C ASP A 97 3.77 6.99 19.03
N PRO A 98 3.38 7.85 18.08
CA PRO A 98 3.93 7.82 16.74
C PRO A 98 5.41 8.22 16.66
N ALA A 99 5.94 8.94 17.66
CA ALA A 99 7.34 9.34 17.71
C ALA A 99 8.24 8.27 18.35
N ARG A 100 7.71 7.46 19.26
CA ARG A 100 8.46 6.45 20.03
C ARG A 100 8.18 5.02 19.60
N ASP A 101 6.94 4.73 19.25
CA ASP A 101 6.47 3.46 18.72
C ASP A 101 6.59 3.41 17.20
N ARG A 102 7.58 4.16 16.64
CA ARG A 102 7.99 4.01 15.24
C ARG A 102 8.22 2.52 15.04
N ARG A 103 7.36 1.91 14.22
CA ARG A 103 7.28 0.47 13.97
C ARG A 103 8.68 -0.11 14.04
N ALA A 104 8.89 -1.05 14.95
CA ALA A 104 10.18 -1.71 15.12
C ALA A 104 10.67 -2.11 13.74
N ALA A 105 11.71 -1.44 13.24
CA ALA A 105 12.29 -1.80 11.96
C ALA A 105 13.02 -3.11 12.20
N LEU A 106 12.51 -4.20 11.66
CA LEU A 106 13.29 -5.42 11.59
C LEU A 106 14.42 -5.17 10.59
N VAL A 107 15.65 -5.13 11.07
CA VAL A 107 16.83 -5.02 10.21
C VAL A 107 17.42 -6.41 10.06
N GLY A 108 17.60 -6.84 8.81
CA GLY A 108 18.05 -8.19 8.47
C GLY A 108 16.94 -9.04 7.86
N SER A 109 17.31 -10.18 7.30
CA SER A 109 16.39 -11.09 6.62
C SER A 109 15.64 -11.99 7.60
N LEU A 110 14.39 -12.30 7.28
CA LEU A 110 13.52 -13.22 8.03
C LEU A 110 13.19 -14.40 7.12
N GLU A 111 13.52 -15.60 7.58
CA GLU A 111 13.09 -16.83 6.92
C GLU A 111 11.98 -17.50 7.73
N VAL A 112 10.88 -17.81 7.05
CA VAL A 112 9.76 -18.58 7.59
C VAL A 112 9.69 -19.89 6.83
N VAL A 113 9.92 -20.99 7.55
CA VAL A 113 9.92 -22.33 6.99
C VAL A 113 8.60 -23.03 7.31
N THR A 114 7.98 -23.66 6.31
CA THR A 114 6.85 -24.58 6.52
C THR A 114 7.28 -26.02 6.31
N GLU A 115 6.88 -26.89 7.24
CA GLU A 115 6.95 -28.35 7.12
C GLU A 115 5.55 -28.96 7.01
N VAL A 116 4.52 -28.11 6.89
CA VAL A 116 3.11 -28.54 6.81
C VAL A 116 2.85 -29.07 5.41
N ALA A 117 2.44 -30.32 5.31
CA ALA A 117 2.07 -30.94 4.03
C ALA A 117 0.92 -30.18 3.35
N LEU A 118 0.97 -30.06 2.03
CA LEU A 118 -0.13 -29.54 1.21
C LEU A 118 -1.41 -30.34 1.49
N GLY A 119 -2.54 -29.65 1.70
CA GLY A 119 -3.83 -30.25 2.04
C GLY A 119 -3.95 -30.68 3.51
N ALA A 120 -3.04 -30.27 4.39
CA ALA A 120 -3.13 -30.60 5.81
C ALA A 120 -4.42 -30.03 6.44
N PRO A 121 -5.04 -30.74 7.39
CA PRO A 121 -6.31 -30.33 8.00
C PRO A 121 -6.22 -29.04 8.81
N VAL A 122 -5.01 -28.65 9.26
CA VAL A 122 -4.74 -27.37 9.91
C VAL A 122 -3.58 -26.71 9.19
N PRO A 123 -3.86 -25.84 8.22
CA PRO A 123 -2.80 -25.26 7.41
C PRO A 123 -2.11 -24.11 8.18
N GLY A 124 -0.78 -24.01 8.04
CA GLY A 124 0.02 -22.99 8.72
C GLY A 124 -0.23 -21.60 8.14
N ARG A 125 -0.44 -20.57 8.97
CA ARG A 125 -0.68 -19.20 8.51
C ARG A 125 0.42 -18.26 8.98
N PHE A 126 0.86 -17.37 8.11
CA PHE A 126 1.81 -16.31 8.45
C PHE A 126 1.19 -14.94 8.18
N ALA A 127 1.36 -14.01 9.12
CA ALA A 127 0.89 -12.65 8.96
C ALA A 127 1.87 -11.63 9.51
N LEU A 128 2.01 -10.51 8.82
CA LEU A 128 2.81 -9.36 9.23
C LEU A 128 1.96 -8.10 9.05
N ASP A 129 1.62 -7.44 10.16
CA ASP A 129 0.75 -6.25 10.18
C ASP A 129 1.49 -5.08 10.81
N GLY A 130 1.61 -3.99 10.06
CA GLY A 130 2.12 -2.74 10.58
C GLY A 130 3.59 -2.76 10.98
N LEU A 131 4.42 -3.55 10.31
CA LEU A 131 5.86 -3.63 10.57
C LEU A 131 6.65 -3.08 9.37
N LEU A 132 7.77 -2.42 9.65
CA LEU A 132 8.78 -2.08 8.64
C LEU A 132 9.92 -3.09 8.75
N MET A 133 10.42 -3.57 7.62
CA MET A 133 11.53 -4.49 7.55
C MET A 133 12.51 -4.04 6.47
N ALA A 134 13.78 -3.91 6.85
CA ALA A 134 14.89 -3.65 5.96
C ALA A 134 15.70 -4.94 5.80
N GLY A 135 15.28 -5.77 4.84
CA GLY A 135 15.86 -7.07 4.53
C GLY A 135 14.88 -7.93 3.74
N THR A 136 15.28 -9.15 3.42
CA THR A 136 14.45 -10.08 2.63
C THR A 136 13.54 -10.91 3.53
N LEU A 137 12.26 -11.01 3.18
CA LEU A 137 11.35 -12.02 3.71
C LEU A 137 11.38 -13.26 2.80
N THR A 138 11.85 -14.37 3.33
CA THR A 138 11.91 -15.64 2.61
C THR A 138 10.88 -16.60 3.19
N LEU A 139 9.98 -17.08 2.35
CA LEU A 139 9.04 -18.15 2.66
C LEU A 139 9.56 -19.42 2.01
N SER A 140 9.99 -20.39 2.81
CA SER A 140 10.64 -21.61 2.33
C SER A 140 9.98 -22.87 2.86
N GLY A 141 10.23 -23.99 2.19
CA GLY A 141 9.61 -25.27 2.48
C GLY A 141 9.94 -26.28 1.39
N ALA A 142 9.82 -27.57 1.71
CA ALA A 142 10.01 -28.62 0.71
C ALA A 142 8.87 -28.62 -0.31
N VAL A 143 9.12 -29.10 -1.53
CA VAL A 143 8.04 -29.32 -2.51
C VAL A 143 6.99 -30.26 -1.90
N GLY A 144 5.71 -29.89 -2.02
CA GLY A 144 4.61 -30.61 -1.37
C GLY A 144 4.29 -30.14 0.05
N THR A 145 5.00 -29.13 0.55
CA THR A 145 4.58 -28.36 1.74
C THR A 145 3.86 -27.08 1.33
N ALA A 146 3.10 -26.48 2.25
CA ALA A 146 2.37 -25.26 1.98
C ALA A 146 2.24 -24.36 3.21
N PHE A 147 2.07 -23.07 2.93
CA PHE A 147 1.36 -22.19 3.83
C PHE A 147 -0.13 -22.24 3.47
N GLY A 148 -0.99 -22.23 4.48
CA GLY A 148 -2.42 -22.01 4.27
C GLY A 148 -2.70 -20.62 3.74
N ALA A 149 -2.15 -19.60 4.39
CA ALA A 149 -2.30 -18.21 3.97
C ALA A 149 -1.09 -17.38 4.43
N VAL A 150 -0.73 -16.40 3.61
CA VAL A 150 0.33 -15.44 3.91
C VAL A 150 -0.22 -14.04 3.70
N ARG A 151 -0.21 -13.21 4.74
CA ARG A 151 -0.82 -11.86 4.68
C ARG A 151 0.12 -10.79 5.21
N LEU A 152 0.41 -9.79 4.38
CA LEU A 152 1.06 -8.57 4.78
C LEU A 152 0.03 -7.44 4.69
N THR A 153 -0.19 -6.74 5.81
CA THR A 153 -1.14 -5.63 5.88
C THR A 153 -0.43 -4.42 6.46
N HIS A 154 -0.60 -3.25 5.86
CA HIS A 154 0.03 -2.02 6.32
C HIS A 154 1.54 -2.16 6.53
N ALA A 155 2.23 -3.03 5.81
CA ALA A 155 3.63 -3.37 6.06
C ALA A 155 4.57 -2.66 5.09
N GLY A 156 5.81 -2.44 5.51
CA GLY A 156 6.88 -1.97 4.64
C GLY A 156 7.98 -3.03 4.56
N LEU A 157 8.23 -3.59 3.37
CA LEU A 157 9.47 -4.29 3.06
C LEU A 157 10.29 -3.33 2.19
N ASP A 158 11.39 -2.82 2.74
CA ASP A 158 12.22 -1.79 2.09
C ASP A 158 12.72 -2.29 0.72
N PRO A 159 12.29 -1.64 -0.39
CA PRO A 159 12.67 -2.04 -1.75
C PRO A 159 14.17 -2.05 -2.03
N ALA A 160 14.94 -1.21 -1.33
CA ALA A 160 16.39 -1.15 -1.50
C ALA A 160 17.13 -2.24 -0.70
N ALA A 161 16.50 -2.79 0.35
CA ALA A 161 17.11 -3.77 1.24
C ALA A 161 16.78 -5.23 0.86
N GLY A 162 15.68 -5.43 0.14
CA GLY A 162 15.23 -6.75 -0.29
C GLY A 162 13.77 -6.75 -0.70
N GLY A 163 13.14 -7.91 -0.67
CA GLY A 163 11.74 -8.07 -1.03
C GLY A 163 11.16 -9.34 -0.44
N LEU A 164 10.23 -9.96 -1.14
CA LEU A 164 9.61 -11.22 -0.72
C LEU A 164 9.96 -12.32 -1.70
N THR A 165 10.49 -13.43 -1.17
CA THR A 165 10.82 -14.61 -1.95
C THR A 165 10.02 -15.82 -1.47
N LEU A 166 9.51 -16.63 -2.40
CA LEU A 166 8.81 -17.89 -2.11
C LEU A 166 9.55 -19.04 -2.79
N ASN A 167 10.17 -19.91 -1.99
CA ASN A 167 11.10 -20.94 -2.44
C ASN A 167 10.64 -22.34 -2.02
N GLY A 168 9.88 -23.02 -2.89
CA GLY A 168 9.51 -24.43 -2.72
C GLY A 168 8.03 -24.70 -2.36
N PRO A 169 7.46 -24.09 -1.31
CA PRO A 169 6.09 -24.41 -0.89
C PRO A 169 5.05 -23.67 -1.73
N SER A 170 3.83 -24.22 -1.76
CA SER A 170 2.64 -23.52 -2.25
C SER A 170 2.07 -22.59 -1.19
N ILE A 171 1.19 -21.68 -1.60
CA ILE A 171 0.26 -21.01 -0.68
C ILE A 171 -1.16 -21.40 -1.11
N GLU A 172 -1.90 -22.11 -0.24
CA GLU A 172 -3.19 -22.73 -0.59
C GLU A 172 -4.30 -21.70 -0.83
N ASP A 173 -4.35 -20.64 -0.01
CA ASP A 173 -5.32 -19.55 -0.15
C ASP A 173 -4.79 -18.47 -1.10
N ALA A 174 -3.95 -17.56 -0.59
CA ALA A 174 -3.24 -16.57 -1.37
C ALA A 174 -2.11 -15.91 -0.55
N LEU A 175 -1.16 -15.32 -1.27
CA LEU A 175 -0.29 -14.26 -0.76
C LEU A 175 -1.00 -12.91 -0.88
N HIS A 176 -1.32 -12.29 0.24
CA HIS A 176 -1.99 -10.99 0.28
C HIS A 176 -1.01 -9.87 0.64
N LEU A 177 -0.96 -8.83 -0.19
CA LEU A 177 -0.37 -7.54 0.13
C LEU A 177 -1.48 -6.49 0.15
N GLU A 178 -1.77 -5.93 1.32
CA GLU A 178 -2.78 -4.88 1.49
C GLU A 178 -2.17 -3.63 2.12
N ARG A 179 -2.27 -2.48 1.45
CA ARG A 179 -1.71 -1.20 1.94
C ARG A 179 -0.23 -1.31 2.32
N CYS A 180 0.52 -2.05 1.52
CA CYS A 180 1.93 -2.32 1.74
C CYS A 180 2.82 -1.52 0.79
N VAL A 181 4.06 -1.28 1.22
CA VAL A 181 5.17 -1.06 0.30
C VAL A 181 6.04 -2.31 0.35
N CYS A 182 6.31 -2.91 -0.80
CA CYS A 182 7.11 -4.11 -0.90
C CYS A 182 8.20 -3.91 -1.96
N GLY A 183 9.40 -4.38 -1.66
CA GLY A 183 10.42 -4.58 -2.68
C GLY A 183 10.08 -5.69 -3.68
N PRO A 184 11.06 -6.16 -4.45
CA PRO A 184 10.84 -7.14 -5.51
C PRO A 184 10.15 -8.42 -5.00
N LEU A 185 9.20 -8.93 -5.77
CA LEU A 185 8.53 -10.20 -5.52
C LEU A 185 9.13 -11.28 -6.44
N ALA A 186 9.81 -12.27 -5.86
CA ALA A 186 10.28 -13.44 -6.59
C ALA A 186 9.54 -14.69 -6.08
N LEU A 187 8.48 -15.07 -6.80
CA LEU A 187 7.65 -16.19 -6.42
C LEU A 187 7.99 -17.39 -7.31
N GLY A 188 8.37 -18.51 -6.69
CA GLY A 188 8.78 -19.72 -7.40
C GLY A 188 7.73 -20.28 -8.36
N ALA A 189 8.09 -21.34 -9.08
CA ALA A 189 7.29 -21.95 -10.15
C ALA A 189 6.07 -22.76 -9.67
N VAL A 190 5.49 -22.39 -8.52
CA VAL A 190 4.34 -23.09 -7.92
C VAL A 190 3.10 -22.24 -8.17
N GLU A 191 2.02 -22.87 -8.61
CA GLU A 191 0.74 -22.18 -8.76
C GLU A 191 0.30 -21.64 -7.40
N THR A 192 0.08 -20.34 -7.34
CA THR A 192 -0.30 -19.60 -6.13
C THR A 192 -1.09 -18.37 -6.57
N GLU A 193 -2.06 -17.97 -5.76
CA GLU A 193 -2.76 -16.70 -5.92
C GLU A 193 -1.98 -15.58 -5.23
N LEU A 194 -1.70 -14.50 -5.96
CA LEU A 194 -1.12 -13.26 -5.43
C LEU A 194 -2.19 -12.16 -5.52
N ARG A 195 -2.49 -11.55 -4.38
CA ARG A 195 -3.44 -10.44 -4.28
C ARG A 195 -2.76 -9.18 -3.80
N ILE A 196 -2.80 -8.13 -4.60
CA ILE A 196 -2.19 -6.82 -4.29
C ILE A 196 -3.30 -5.77 -4.26
N LEU A 197 -3.58 -5.23 -3.07
CA LEU A 197 -4.59 -4.20 -2.87
C LEU A 197 -3.94 -2.93 -2.33
N GLN A 198 -4.13 -1.80 -3.00
CA GLN A 198 -3.71 -0.48 -2.50
C GLN A 198 -2.24 -0.44 -2.07
N SER A 199 -1.38 -1.13 -2.81
CA SER A 199 0.01 -1.39 -2.42
C SER A 199 0.97 -0.98 -3.52
N ILE A 200 2.21 -0.70 -3.12
CA ILE A 200 3.34 -0.44 -4.01
C ILE A 200 4.24 -1.67 -4.02
N VAL A 201 4.57 -2.17 -5.21
CA VAL A 201 5.65 -3.14 -5.42
C VAL A 201 6.73 -2.46 -6.24
N ASP A 202 7.95 -2.40 -5.72
CA ASP A 202 9.07 -1.74 -6.39
C ASP A 202 10.23 -2.70 -6.61
N GLY A 203 10.60 -2.86 -7.88
CA GLY A 203 11.77 -3.63 -8.33
C GLY A 203 13.11 -2.96 -8.02
N HIS A 204 13.09 -1.71 -7.55
CA HIS A 204 14.26 -0.89 -7.23
C HIS A 204 15.26 -0.80 -8.40
N GLY A 205 14.74 -0.52 -9.60
CA GLY A 205 15.52 -0.49 -10.85
C GLY A 205 15.68 -1.85 -11.54
N GLY A 206 15.20 -2.94 -10.92
CA GLY A 206 15.07 -4.26 -11.52
C GLY A 206 13.61 -4.67 -11.75
N PRO A 207 13.35 -5.98 -11.95
CA PRO A 207 11.99 -6.53 -12.04
C PRO A 207 11.25 -6.36 -10.72
N ALA A 208 10.01 -5.86 -10.79
CA ALA A 208 9.13 -5.72 -9.63
C ALA A 208 8.53 -7.07 -9.21
N ILE A 209 8.12 -7.88 -10.20
CA ILE A 209 7.47 -9.17 -9.97
C ILE A 209 8.02 -10.20 -10.96
N GLN A 210 8.55 -11.30 -10.43
CA GLN A 210 8.98 -12.48 -11.17
C GLN A 210 8.22 -13.69 -10.65
N ALA A 211 7.14 -14.07 -11.34
CA ALA A 211 6.17 -15.04 -10.85
C ALA A 211 5.38 -15.71 -11.99
N SER A 212 6.05 -16.24 -13.02
CA SER A 212 5.40 -16.75 -14.25
C SER A 212 4.39 -17.89 -14.05
N ALA A 213 4.35 -18.54 -12.88
CA ALA A 213 3.35 -19.58 -12.54
C ALA A 213 2.20 -19.05 -11.65
N VAL A 214 2.20 -17.78 -11.28
CA VAL A 214 1.29 -17.18 -10.30
C VAL A 214 0.13 -16.46 -10.99
N ASN A 215 -1.03 -16.50 -10.35
CA ASN A 215 -2.20 -15.71 -10.74
C ASN A 215 -2.21 -14.41 -9.94
N LEU A 216 -2.16 -13.27 -10.62
CA LEU A 216 -2.21 -11.96 -9.98
C LEU A 216 -3.63 -11.37 -10.04
N THR A 217 -4.15 -10.99 -8.88
CA THR A 217 -5.27 -10.05 -8.77
C THR A 217 -4.75 -8.75 -8.14
N ALA A 218 -4.80 -7.64 -8.87
CA ALA A 218 -4.34 -6.33 -8.42
C ALA A 218 -5.47 -5.29 -8.46
N GLU A 219 -5.60 -4.49 -7.41
CA GLU A 219 -6.55 -3.39 -7.34
C GLU A 219 -5.89 -2.16 -6.72
N ALA A 220 -5.99 -1.03 -7.42
CA ALA A 220 -5.37 0.23 -7.01
C ALA A 220 -3.90 0.03 -6.62
N ALA A 221 -3.12 -0.69 -7.42
CA ALA A 221 -1.72 -1.00 -7.11
C ALA A 221 -0.77 -0.19 -8.00
N THR A 222 0.40 0.17 -7.46
CA THR A 222 1.50 0.76 -8.24
C THR A 222 2.65 -0.23 -8.32
N ILE A 223 3.04 -0.62 -9.52
CA ILE A 223 4.10 -1.61 -9.75
C ILE A 223 5.24 -0.91 -10.51
N LEU A 224 6.37 -0.70 -9.82
CA LEU A 224 7.53 0.01 -10.32
C LEU A 224 8.58 -0.99 -10.82
N GLY A 225 8.64 -1.20 -12.13
CA GLY A 225 9.53 -2.17 -12.77
C GLY A 225 8.80 -3.28 -13.51
N ASP A 226 9.57 -4.15 -14.16
CA ASP A 226 9.03 -5.20 -15.03
C ASP A 226 8.27 -6.28 -14.24
N THR A 227 7.21 -6.81 -14.86
CA THR A 227 6.32 -7.82 -14.27
C THR A 227 6.19 -9.00 -15.20
N ALA A 228 6.58 -10.18 -14.73
CA ALA A 228 6.34 -11.47 -15.37
C ALA A 228 5.41 -12.32 -14.50
N ILE A 229 4.26 -12.72 -15.04
CA ILE A 229 3.18 -13.36 -14.30
C ILE A 229 2.49 -14.45 -15.13
N GLY A 230 1.84 -15.42 -14.49
CA GLY A 230 1.09 -16.46 -15.20
C GLY A 230 -0.21 -15.94 -15.81
N GLU A 231 -1.04 -15.33 -14.99
CA GLU A 231 -2.32 -14.70 -15.36
C GLU A 231 -2.51 -13.41 -14.55
N VAL A 232 -3.22 -12.41 -15.10
CA VAL A 232 -3.43 -11.14 -14.42
C VAL A 232 -4.86 -10.59 -14.58
N PHE A 233 -5.46 -10.24 -13.44
CA PHE A 233 -6.60 -9.34 -13.34
C PHE A 233 -6.14 -8.08 -12.62
N ALA A 234 -6.18 -6.93 -13.29
CA ALA A 234 -5.78 -5.66 -12.68
C ALA A 234 -6.83 -4.59 -12.91
N THR A 235 -7.19 -3.87 -11.85
CA THR A 235 -8.10 -2.72 -11.91
C THR A 235 -7.46 -1.51 -11.24
N ASP A 236 -7.56 -0.33 -11.87
CA ASP A 236 -7.04 0.93 -11.34
C ASP A 236 -5.53 0.90 -11.02
N CYS A 237 -4.76 0.08 -11.74
CA CYS A 237 -3.35 -0.12 -11.47
C CYS A 237 -2.46 0.76 -12.36
N LEU A 238 -1.31 1.15 -11.81
CA LEU A 238 -0.19 1.76 -12.54
C LEU A 238 0.94 0.74 -12.65
N PHE A 239 1.45 0.53 -13.86
CA PHE A 239 2.72 -0.16 -14.08
C PHE A 239 3.74 0.85 -14.59
N ASP A 240 5.04 0.72 -14.26
CA ASP A 240 6.13 1.54 -14.83
C ASP A 240 7.14 0.70 -15.64
N GLY A 241 6.95 -0.62 -15.71
CA GLY A 241 7.72 -1.55 -16.53
C GLY A 241 6.86 -2.39 -17.47
N ALA A 242 7.50 -3.26 -18.23
CA ALA A 242 6.81 -4.18 -19.13
C ALA A 242 6.00 -5.21 -18.34
N LEU A 243 4.75 -5.42 -18.75
CA LEU A 243 3.87 -6.45 -18.18
C LEU A 243 3.77 -7.63 -19.14
N VAL A 244 4.28 -8.79 -18.75
CA VAL A 244 4.24 -10.03 -19.52
C VAL A 244 3.43 -11.08 -18.76
N ALA A 245 2.22 -11.36 -19.24
CA ALA A 245 1.42 -12.49 -18.81
C ALA A 245 1.69 -13.70 -19.71
N GLU A 246 1.82 -14.89 -19.14
CA GLU A 246 1.94 -16.15 -19.90
C GLU A 246 0.63 -16.54 -20.57
N ARG A 247 -0.51 -16.34 -19.88
CA ARG A 247 -1.85 -16.63 -20.39
C ARG A 247 -2.59 -15.32 -20.64
N THR A 248 -2.73 -14.94 -21.91
CA THR A 248 -3.46 -13.72 -22.32
C THR A 248 -4.91 -13.98 -22.72
N GLN A 249 -5.29 -15.25 -22.91
CA GLN A 249 -6.66 -15.68 -23.17
C GLN A 249 -7.55 -15.68 -21.91
N ALA A 250 -6.93 -15.57 -20.73
CA ALA A 250 -7.56 -15.42 -19.44
C ALA A 250 -7.01 -14.14 -18.77
N GLY A 251 -7.71 -13.57 -17.80
CA GLY A 251 -7.36 -12.27 -17.23
C GLY A 251 -8.01 -11.06 -17.92
N CYS A 252 -7.82 -9.89 -17.31
CA CYS A 252 -8.29 -8.60 -17.83
C CYS A 252 -7.53 -7.44 -17.17
N LEU A 253 -7.17 -6.42 -17.95
CA LEU A 253 -6.79 -5.12 -17.41
C LEU A 253 -7.97 -4.17 -17.58
N GLN A 254 -8.40 -3.56 -16.48
CA GLN A 254 -9.50 -2.60 -16.46
C GLN A 254 -9.00 -1.28 -15.87
N THR A 255 -9.30 -0.15 -16.52
CA THR A 255 -9.00 1.20 -16.00
C THR A 255 -7.59 1.32 -15.43
N SER A 256 -6.65 0.60 -16.05
CA SER A 256 -5.26 0.50 -15.63
C SER A 256 -4.40 1.16 -16.70
N ALA A 257 -3.22 1.63 -16.30
CA ALA A 257 -2.38 2.40 -17.19
C ALA A 257 -0.95 1.91 -17.24
N TYR A 258 -0.41 2.17 -18.43
CA TYR A 258 0.96 1.95 -18.88
C TYR A 258 1.33 0.47 -18.99
N ALA A 259 1.53 0.04 -20.22
CA ALA A 259 2.13 -1.22 -20.60
C ALA A 259 3.05 -0.86 -21.77
N PRO A 260 4.36 -0.64 -21.52
CA PRO A 260 5.28 -0.14 -22.53
C PRO A 260 5.42 -1.15 -23.67
N ALA A 261 6.03 -0.72 -24.78
CA ALA A 261 6.33 -1.60 -25.91
C ALA A 261 7.06 -2.86 -25.42
N GLY A 262 6.59 -4.04 -25.86
CA GLY A 262 7.07 -5.34 -25.38
C GLY A 262 6.19 -5.99 -24.31
N SER A 263 5.21 -5.28 -23.75
CA SER A 263 4.22 -5.88 -22.86
C SER A 263 3.33 -6.88 -23.61
N ARG A 264 3.03 -8.00 -22.97
CA ARG A 264 2.09 -9.02 -23.43
C ARG A 264 0.98 -9.15 -22.39
N THR A 265 -0.10 -8.41 -22.62
CA THR A 265 -1.21 -8.28 -21.66
C THR A 265 -2.44 -9.09 -22.10
N PRO A 266 -3.32 -9.47 -21.18
CA PRO A 266 -4.66 -9.95 -21.54
C PRO A 266 -5.51 -8.80 -22.12
N ARG A 267 -6.80 -9.05 -22.32
CA ARG A 267 -7.74 -8.04 -22.82
C ARG A 267 -7.68 -6.78 -21.95
N ARG A 268 -7.59 -5.63 -22.61
CA ARG A 268 -7.60 -4.30 -21.99
C ARG A 268 -8.96 -3.65 -22.19
N TYR A 269 -9.55 -3.17 -21.11
CA TYR A 269 -10.84 -2.48 -21.10
C TYR A 269 -10.66 -1.10 -20.46
N ARG A 270 -10.95 -0.05 -21.23
CA ARG A 270 -10.80 1.36 -20.79
C ARG A 270 -9.42 1.66 -20.18
N CYS A 271 -8.37 1.06 -20.72
CA CYS A 271 -7.00 1.26 -20.25
C CYS A 271 -6.30 2.39 -21.01
N GLN A 272 -5.25 2.95 -20.41
CA GLN A 272 -4.27 3.76 -21.12
C GLN A 272 -3.12 2.87 -21.62
N PRO A 273 -2.57 3.11 -22.82
CA PRO A 273 -2.84 4.26 -23.69
C PRO A 273 -4.02 4.07 -24.67
N ASP A 274 -4.74 2.94 -24.63
CA ASP A 274 -5.78 2.61 -25.62
C ASP A 274 -6.85 3.69 -25.79
N LEU A 275 -7.28 4.31 -24.69
CA LEU A 275 -8.24 5.41 -24.71
C LEU A 275 -7.67 6.70 -25.33
N ALA A 276 -6.45 7.11 -24.93
CA ALA A 276 -5.83 8.30 -25.46
C ALA A 276 -5.46 8.18 -26.96
N LEU A 277 -5.18 6.97 -27.43
CA LEU A 277 -4.86 6.70 -28.84
C LEU A 277 -6.11 6.61 -29.73
N ALA A 278 -7.30 6.46 -29.15
CA ALA A 278 -8.53 6.28 -29.91
C ALA A 278 -8.80 7.49 -30.81
N GLY A 279 -8.81 7.27 -32.13
CA GLY A 279 -9.05 8.32 -33.12
C GLY A 279 -7.85 9.22 -33.43
N GLN A 280 -6.66 8.94 -32.86
CA GLN A 280 -5.48 9.76 -33.07
C GLN A 280 -4.64 9.31 -34.29
N PRO A 281 -4.04 10.26 -35.04
CA PRO A 281 -3.16 9.92 -36.16
C PRO A 281 -1.94 9.11 -35.73
N ALA A 282 -1.52 8.15 -36.55
CA ALA A 282 -0.36 7.29 -36.27
C ALA A 282 0.93 8.08 -35.95
N ALA A 283 1.09 9.26 -36.56
CA ALA A 283 2.23 10.14 -36.33
C ALA A 283 2.31 10.72 -34.90
N GLU A 284 1.18 10.83 -34.20
CA GLU A 284 1.09 11.43 -32.85
C GLU A 284 1.12 10.37 -31.74
N GLN A 285 0.85 9.11 -32.07
CA GLN A 285 0.71 8.02 -31.10
C GLN A 285 1.95 7.83 -30.23
N ALA A 286 3.15 7.95 -30.82
CA ALA A 286 4.40 7.80 -30.08
C ALA A 286 4.57 8.89 -29.00
N ALA A 287 4.18 10.14 -29.30
CA ALA A 287 4.24 11.24 -28.36
C ALA A 287 3.21 11.09 -27.23
N ILE A 288 1.99 10.63 -27.57
CA ILE A 288 0.94 10.33 -26.61
C ILE A 288 1.38 9.24 -25.63
N ILE A 289 1.92 8.12 -26.14
CA ILE A 289 2.43 7.02 -25.32
C ILE A 289 3.56 7.51 -24.39
N ALA A 290 4.47 8.33 -24.92
CA ALA A 290 5.55 8.90 -24.12
C ALA A 290 5.05 9.82 -22.99
N GLY A 291 4.02 10.63 -23.27
CA GLY A 291 3.39 11.51 -22.28
C GLY A 291 2.60 10.75 -21.20
N LEU A 292 2.10 9.55 -21.53
CA LEU A 292 1.37 8.69 -20.59
C LEU A 292 2.27 7.81 -19.73
N ARG A 293 3.60 7.91 -19.86
CA ARG A 293 4.50 7.25 -18.91
C ARG A 293 4.27 7.84 -17.52
N PRO A 294 4.02 7.01 -16.49
CA PRO A 294 3.84 7.51 -15.13
C PRO A 294 5.04 8.34 -14.68
N LEU A 295 4.75 9.57 -14.25
CA LEU A 295 5.72 10.42 -13.56
C LEU A 295 5.37 10.35 -12.08
N PHE A 296 6.35 10.03 -11.24
CA PHE A 296 6.16 9.95 -9.80
C PHE A 296 6.80 11.15 -9.11
N ALA A 297 6.11 11.70 -8.11
CA ALA A 297 6.62 12.78 -7.27
C ALA A 297 7.90 12.36 -6.53
N SER A 298 7.99 11.08 -6.13
CA SER A 298 9.21 10.47 -5.63
C SER A 298 9.22 8.96 -5.88
N THR A 299 10.37 8.43 -6.28
CA THR A 299 10.67 6.99 -6.32
C THR A 299 11.70 6.61 -5.26
N ARG A 300 12.02 7.53 -4.34
CA ARG A 300 12.94 7.27 -3.24
C ARG A 300 12.18 6.73 -2.05
N PHE A 301 12.44 5.48 -1.67
CA PHE A 301 11.83 4.91 -0.48
C PHE A 301 12.12 5.77 0.77
N GLY A 302 11.11 5.95 1.61
CA GLY A 302 11.14 6.83 2.79
C GLY A 302 10.70 8.28 2.53
N ASP A 303 10.54 8.69 1.27
CA ASP A 303 9.91 9.95 0.91
C ASP A 303 8.39 9.91 1.19
N PRO A 304 7.78 10.94 1.80
CA PRO A 304 6.34 11.00 2.01
C PRO A 304 5.49 10.83 0.74
N ASN A 305 6.01 11.22 -0.42
CA ASN A 305 5.32 11.11 -1.71
C ASN A 305 5.77 9.89 -2.52
N TYR A 306 6.40 8.91 -1.88
CA TYR A 306 6.90 7.71 -2.54
C TYR A 306 5.80 6.96 -3.32
N GLY A 307 6.03 6.78 -4.63
CA GLY A 307 5.11 6.12 -5.55
C GLY A 307 3.81 6.88 -5.84
N ARG A 308 3.69 8.14 -5.38
CA ARG A 308 2.60 9.04 -5.75
C ARG A 308 2.86 9.60 -7.14
N LEU A 309 1.83 9.72 -7.98
CA LEU A 309 1.94 10.47 -9.23
C LEU A 309 2.38 11.91 -8.96
N ASP A 310 3.29 12.41 -9.79
CA ASP A 310 3.67 13.82 -9.83
C ASP A 310 2.48 14.65 -10.34
N ASP A 311 2.34 15.88 -9.85
CA ASP A 311 1.25 16.76 -10.26
C ASP A 311 1.33 17.15 -11.76
N ARG A 312 2.48 16.92 -12.40
CA ARG A 312 2.70 17.07 -13.85
C ARG A 312 2.41 15.80 -14.66
N ALA A 313 2.09 14.68 -14.01
CA ALA A 313 1.70 13.47 -14.71
C ALA A 313 0.46 13.73 -15.58
N ALA A 314 0.32 12.95 -16.66
CA ALA A 314 -0.81 13.08 -17.57
C ALA A 314 -2.15 13.00 -16.83
N CYS A 315 -3.11 13.85 -17.19
CA CYS A 315 -4.40 13.92 -16.49
C CYS A 315 -5.17 12.60 -16.60
N GLU A 316 -4.95 11.86 -17.69
CA GLU A 316 -5.44 10.51 -17.90
C GLU A 316 -5.03 9.53 -16.80
N LEU A 317 -3.91 9.79 -16.10
CA LEU A 317 -3.47 8.99 -14.96
C LEU A 317 -4.13 9.42 -13.65
N TRP A 318 -4.36 10.72 -13.50
CA TRP A 318 -5.00 11.35 -12.34
C TRP A 318 -6.52 11.17 -12.28
N THR A 319 -7.17 10.88 -13.40
CA THR A 319 -8.63 10.69 -13.48
C THR A 319 -9.03 9.39 -14.18
N GLY A 320 -8.06 8.47 -14.34
CA GLY A 320 -8.23 7.26 -15.15
C GLY A 320 -8.83 6.08 -14.39
N ALA A 321 -8.92 6.15 -13.06
CA ALA A 321 -9.50 5.09 -12.26
C ALA A 321 -11.01 4.94 -12.53
N ALA A 322 -11.57 3.79 -12.18
CA ALA A 322 -12.98 3.46 -12.40
C ALA A 322 -13.95 4.45 -11.73
N ASP A 323 -13.54 5.04 -10.61
CA ASP A 323 -14.28 6.06 -9.87
C ASP A 323 -13.92 7.49 -10.30
N GLY A 324 -13.03 7.67 -11.27
CA GLY A 324 -12.60 8.98 -11.79
C GLY A 324 -11.49 9.67 -10.98
N ASP A 325 -10.90 9.03 -9.96
CA ASP A 325 -9.70 9.54 -9.28
C ASP A 325 -8.40 8.97 -9.91
N ALA A 326 -7.29 9.15 -9.22
CA ALA A 326 -5.97 8.71 -9.63
C ALA A 326 -5.83 7.19 -9.57
N MET A 327 -5.24 6.61 -10.61
CA MET A 327 -4.83 5.21 -10.60
C MET A 327 -3.65 4.98 -9.63
N GLY A 328 -3.48 3.73 -9.23
CA GLY A 328 -2.37 3.26 -8.40
C GLY A 328 -2.65 3.30 -6.90
N ALA A 329 -1.61 2.99 -6.11
CA ALA A 329 -1.68 2.82 -4.64
C ALA A 329 -2.26 4.02 -3.90
N TRP A 330 -2.06 5.22 -4.44
CA TRP A 330 -2.50 6.47 -3.84
C TRP A 330 -3.97 6.81 -4.10
N GLY A 331 -4.67 6.08 -4.98
CA GLY A 331 -6.09 6.28 -5.27
C GLY A 331 -6.97 6.22 -4.01
N LEU A 332 -6.60 5.41 -3.01
CA LEU A 332 -7.28 5.33 -1.71
C LEU A 332 -7.46 6.70 -1.01
N LEU A 333 -6.53 7.63 -1.21
CA LEU A 333 -6.61 8.94 -0.56
C LEU A 333 -7.65 9.86 -1.21
N ASN A 334 -8.11 9.52 -2.42
CA ASN A 334 -9.04 10.31 -3.21
C ASN A 334 -8.56 11.77 -3.38
N LEU A 335 -7.30 11.96 -3.74
CA LEU A 335 -6.70 13.29 -3.80
C LEU A 335 -7.32 14.13 -4.92
N GLY A 336 -7.62 13.53 -6.08
CA GLY A 336 -8.28 14.22 -7.20
C GLY A 336 -9.69 14.69 -6.81
N TRP A 337 -10.46 13.84 -6.13
CA TRP A 337 -11.77 14.23 -5.62
C TRP A 337 -11.69 15.31 -4.53
N ARG A 338 -10.71 15.23 -3.62
CA ARG A 338 -10.52 16.26 -2.59
C ARG A 338 -10.20 17.61 -3.22
N GLU A 339 -9.32 17.64 -4.22
CA GLU A 339 -8.98 18.86 -4.92
C GLU A 339 -10.18 19.43 -5.67
N THR A 340 -10.91 18.58 -6.42
CA THR A 340 -12.10 18.98 -7.17
C THR A 340 -13.15 19.57 -6.24
N ASN A 341 -13.44 18.90 -5.12
CA ASN A 341 -14.39 19.39 -4.13
C ASN A 341 -13.92 20.71 -3.47
N LEU A 342 -12.62 20.84 -3.21
CA LEU A 342 -12.05 22.07 -2.67
C LEU A 342 -12.20 23.22 -3.68
N ARG A 343 -11.97 22.96 -4.97
CA ARG A 343 -12.11 23.97 -6.02
C ARG A 343 -13.55 24.45 -6.15
N ILE A 344 -14.52 23.53 -6.15
CA ILE A 344 -15.94 23.84 -6.14
C ILE A 344 -16.30 24.70 -4.91
N ALA A 345 -15.85 24.30 -3.72
CA ALA A 345 -16.12 25.06 -2.50
C ALA A 345 -15.46 26.45 -2.53
N ILE A 346 -14.26 26.57 -3.08
CA ILE A 346 -13.62 27.87 -3.26
C ILE A 346 -14.45 28.74 -4.20
N GLU A 347 -14.86 28.24 -5.37
CA GLU A 347 -15.68 29.00 -6.31
C GLU A 347 -17.00 29.47 -5.70
N GLU A 348 -17.65 28.64 -4.87
CA GLU A 348 -18.92 28.97 -4.22
C GLU A 348 -18.77 30.03 -3.10
N TYR A 349 -17.67 29.97 -2.33
CA TYR A 349 -17.49 30.77 -1.12
C TYR A 349 -16.43 31.89 -1.22
N LEU A 350 -15.74 32.03 -2.36
CA LEU A 350 -14.72 33.06 -2.55
C LEU A 350 -15.37 34.46 -2.63
N PRO A 351 -15.01 35.39 -1.73
CA PRO A 351 -15.52 36.75 -1.79
C PRO A 351 -15.18 37.43 -3.11
N PHE A 352 -16.10 38.28 -3.58
CA PHE A 352 -15.93 39.04 -4.81
C PHE A 352 -14.62 39.85 -4.80
N GLY A 353 -13.87 39.77 -5.90
CA GLY A 353 -12.60 40.48 -6.08
C GLY A 353 -11.37 39.74 -5.53
N LEU A 354 -11.52 38.55 -4.95
CA LEU A 354 -10.39 37.70 -4.56
C LEU A 354 -10.14 36.61 -5.61
N ALA A 355 -8.88 36.17 -5.69
CA ALA A 355 -8.47 35.01 -6.47
C ALA A 355 -7.86 33.97 -5.52
N ALA A 356 -8.16 32.70 -5.74
CA ALA A 356 -7.59 31.59 -5.00
C ALA A 356 -6.74 30.72 -5.92
N GLY A 357 -5.65 30.18 -5.38
CA GLY A 357 -4.80 29.20 -6.03
C GLY A 357 -4.46 28.08 -5.07
N SER A 358 -4.28 26.87 -5.59
CA SER A 358 -3.74 25.74 -4.81
C SER A 358 -2.22 25.90 -4.69
N VAL A 359 -1.72 25.71 -3.47
CA VAL A 359 -0.28 25.59 -3.20
C VAL A 359 -0.06 24.21 -2.60
N TYR A 360 0.70 23.38 -3.30
CA TYR A 360 1.08 22.05 -2.83
C TYR A 360 2.34 22.20 -1.96
N GLU A 361 2.26 21.77 -0.69
CA GLU A 361 3.43 21.68 0.19
C GLU A 361 4.19 20.41 -0.20
N THR A 362 5.34 20.58 -0.87
CA THR A 362 6.25 19.51 -1.27
C THR A 362 7.06 18.97 -0.10
#